data_AF-A0A973F4P6-F1
#
_entry.id   AF-A0A973F4P6-F1
#
_cell.length_a   1.000
_cell.length_b   1.000
_cell.length_c   1.000
_cell.angle_alpha   90.00
_cell.angle_beta   90.00
_cell.angle_gamma   90.00
#
_symmetry.space_group_name_H-M   'P 1'
#
loop_
_entity.id
_entity.type
_entity.pdbx_description
1 polymer ?
#
loop_
_entity_poly.entity_id
_entity_poly.type
_entity_poly.pdbx_seq_one_letter_code
_entity_poly.pdbx_strand_id
1 'polypeptide(L)'
;MIILYSITLILSLTLGLFVFISNHRNNINRTFALLVVLISVWITTLVVADNTLSVDLAEIASKVALMSGFLIITCFWYFSVIFPVDKIKKETLRKIMIFLIVFIFISDFLVLASDLAVHRVEIESWGANVL
;
A
#
# COMPACT_ATOMS: atom_id res chain seq x y z
N MET A 1 6.99 -17.26 -10.81
CA MET A 1 6.66 -16.15 -9.90
C MET A 1 5.17 -16.04 -9.58
N ILE A 2 4.27 -16.14 -10.57
CA ILE A 2 2.81 -15.99 -10.37
C ILE A 2 2.23 -16.86 -9.23
N ILE A 3 2.62 -18.14 -9.14
CA ILE A 3 2.11 -19.06 -8.09
C ILE A 3 2.44 -18.53 -6.68
N LEU A 4 3.65 -18.00 -6.47
CA LEU A 4 4.06 -17.46 -5.18
C LEU A 4 3.22 -16.23 -4.81
N TYR A 5 3.03 -15.30 -5.74
CA TYR A 5 2.19 -14.12 -5.53
C TYR A 5 0.75 -14.47 -5.21
N SER A 6 0.17 -15.46 -5.91
CA SER A 6 -1.18 -15.95 -5.63
C SER A 6 -1.30 -16.53 -4.23
N ILE A 7 -0.33 -17.33 -3.79
CA ILE A 7 -0.32 -17.89 -2.42
C ILE A 7 -0.22 -16.76 -1.40
N THR A 8 0.70 -15.80 -1.59
CA THR A 8 0.85 -14.65 -0.70
C THR A 8 -0.44 -13.84 -0.61
N LEU A 9 -1.08 -13.55 -1.75
CA LEU A 9 -2.36 -12.82 -1.80
C LEU A 9 -3.46 -13.54 -1.03
N ILE A 10 -3.63 -14.84 -1.25
CA ILE A 10 -4.67 -15.64 -0.59
C ILE A 10 -4.44 -15.65 0.92
N LEU A 11 -3.21 -15.91 1.37
CA LEU A 11 -2.87 -15.95 2.79
C LEU A 11 -3.06 -14.58 3.45
N SER A 12 -2.55 -13.51 2.83
CA SER A 12 -2.69 -12.15 3.35
C SER A 12 -4.16 -11.76 3.46
N LEU A 13 -4.95 -11.90 2.39
CA LEU A 13 -6.37 -11.55 2.39
C LEU A 13 -7.17 -12.38 3.40
N THR A 14 -6.91 -13.67 3.50
CA THR A 14 -7.57 -14.55 4.48
C THR A 14 -7.27 -14.09 5.91
N LEU A 15 -6.01 -13.76 6.21
CA LEU A 15 -5.60 -13.27 7.52
C LEU A 15 -6.25 -11.91 7.84
N GLY A 16 -6.22 -10.96 6.90
CA GLY A 16 -6.83 -9.65 7.08
C GLY A 16 -8.34 -9.74 7.32
N LEU A 17 -9.03 -10.57 6.53
CA LEU A 17 -10.45 -10.83 6.67
C LEU A 17 -10.78 -11.49 8.01
N PHE A 18 -10.00 -12.49 8.41
CA PHE A 18 -10.16 -13.17 9.70
C PHE A 18 -10.01 -12.22 10.89
N VAL A 19 -8.98 -11.37 10.88
CA VAL A 19 -8.75 -10.38 11.94
C VAL A 19 -9.86 -9.31 11.96
N PHE A 20 -10.31 -8.89 10.78
CA PHE A 20 -11.41 -7.94 10.66
C PHE A 20 -12.73 -8.51 11.21
N ILE A 21 -13.10 -9.73 10.82
CA ILE A 21 -14.34 -10.37 11.28
C ILE A 21 -14.30 -10.65 12.79
N SER A 22 -13.13 -11.04 13.32
CA SER A 22 -12.96 -11.34 14.74
C SER A 22 -13.30 -10.17 15.66
N ASN A 23 -12.96 -8.93 15.28
CA ASN A 23 -13.37 -7.72 16.00
C ASN A 23 -13.29 -6.45 15.13
N HIS A 24 -14.29 -6.25 14.27
CA HIS A 24 -14.33 -5.11 13.34
C HIS A 24 -14.44 -3.74 14.03
N ARG A 25 -14.82 -3.70 15.32
CA ARG A 25 -14.91 -2.45 16.10
C ARG A 25 -13.55 -2.02 16.65
N ASN A 26 -12.57 -2.91 16.71
CA ASN A 26 -11.23 -2.59 17.17
C ASN A 26 -10.47 -1.81 16.07
N ASN A 27 -10.02 -0.59 16.39
CA ASN A 27 -9.27 0.26 15.46
C ASN A 27 -7.97 -0.40 14.96
N ILE A 28 -7.32 -1.23 15.79
CA ILE A 28 -6.11 -1.97 15.42
C ILE A 28 -6.46 -2.98 14.33
N ASN A 29 -7.54 -3.77 14.51
CA ASN A 29 -7.97 -4.77 13.54
C ASN A 29 -8.39 -4.13 12.21
N ARG A 30 -9.08 -2.99 12.25
CA ARG A 30 -9.44 -2.23 11.03
C ARG A 30 -8.21 -1.73 10.27
N THR A 31 -7.24 -1.18 11.00
CA THR A 31 -5.98 -0.69 10.41
C THR A 31 -5.17 -1.86 9.84
N PHE A 32 -5.17 -3.00 10.52
CA PHE A 32 -4.46 -4.20 10.06
C PHE A 32 -5.10 -4.75 8.79
N ALA A 33 -6.44 -4.80 8.73
CA ALA A 33 -7.15 -5.17 7.53
C ALA A 33 -6.85 -4.21 6.35
N LEU A 34 -6.79 -2.90 6.60
CA LEU A 34 -6.39 -1.91 5.60
C LEU A 34 -4.95 -2.17 5.10
N LEU A 35 -4.01 -2.40 6.01
CA LEU A 35 -2.62 -2.74 5.67
C LEU A 35 -2.55 -3.97 4.76
N VAL A 36 -3.30 -5.04 5.11
CA VAL A 36 -3.38 -6.25 4.29
C VAL A 36 -3.92 -5.95 2.90
N VAL A 37 -5.00 -5.17 2.80
CA VAL A 37 -5.57 -4.77 1.49
C VAL A 37 -4.55 -3.98 0.68
N LEU A 38 -3.82 -3.05 1.28
CA LEU A 38 -2.77 -2.28 0.60
C LEU A 38 -1.63 -3.18 0.10
N ILE A 39 -1.18 -4.14 0.91
CA ILE A 39 -0.19 -5.16 0.49
C ILE A 39 -0.73 -5.97 -0.69
N SER A 40 -2.01 -6.35 -0.66
CA SER A 40 -2.62 -7.08 -1.77
C SER A 40 -2.73 -6.25 -3.05
N VAL A 41 -3.09 -4.97 -2.95
CA VAL A 41 -3.07 -4.04 -4.09
C VAL A 41 -1.65 -3.90 -4.63
N TRP A 42 -0.66 -3.74 -3.76
CA TRP A 42 0.75 -3.63 -4.16
C TRP A 42 1.24 -4.85 -4.93
N ILE A 43 1.02 -6.05 -4.39
CA ILE A 43 1.41 -7.30 -5.06
C ILE A 43 0.68 -7.47 -6.40
N THR A 44 -0.63 -7.21 -6.42
CA THR A 44 -1.44 -7.36 -7.64
C THR A 44 -0.97 -6.41 -8.73
N THR A 45 -0.67 -5.16 -8.38
CA THR A 45 -0.23 -4.15 -9.34
C THR A 45 1.18 -4.42 -9.86
N LEU A 46 2.09 -4.94 -9.04
CA LEU A 46 3.38 -5.45 -9.53
C LEU A 46 3.21 -6.58 -10.55
N VAL A 47 2.35 -7.56 -10.25
CA VAL A 47 2.05 -8.66 -11.18
C VAL A 47 1.46 -8.14 -12.49
N VAL A 48 0.55 -7.17 -12.43
CA VAL A 48 -0.04 -6.55 -13.62
C VAL A 48 1.03 -5.81 -14.43
N ALA A 49 1.90 -5.03 -13.77
CA ALA A 49 2.97 -4.31 -14.44
C ALA A 49 3.92 -5.26 -15.19
N ASP A 50 4.30 -6.37 -14.56
CA ASP A 50 5.26 -7.33 -15.15
C ASP A 50 4.68 -8.22 -16.27
N ASN A 51 3.36 -8.39 -16.33
CA ASN A 51 2.72 -9.36 -17.24
C ASN A 51 1.85 -8.72 -18.32
N THR A 52 1.64 -7.40 -18.29
CA THR A 52 0.89 -6.69 -19.31
C THR A 52 1.72 -6.48 -20.58
N LEU A 53 1.07 -6.56 -21.73
CA LEU A 53 1.64 -6.16 -23.03
C LEU A 53 1.37 -4.68 -23.36
N SER A 54 0.50 -4.04 -22.60
CA SER A 54 0.15 -2.61 -22.78
C SER A 54 1.06 -1.74 -21.91
N VAL A 55 1.78 -0.83 -22.56
CA VAL A 55 2.67 0.16 -21.91
C VAL A 55 1.87 1.05 -20.96
N ASP A 56 0.70 1.54 -21.39
CA ASP A 56 -0.16 2.41 -20.57
C ASP A 56 -0.62 1.69 -19.29
N LEU A 57 -0.97 0.40 -19.40
CA LEU A 57 -1.39 -0.38 -18.25
C LEU A 57 -0.20 -0.67 -17.32
N ALA A 58 0.99 -0.90 -17.87
CA ALA A 58 2.21 -1.11 -17.09
C ALA A 58 2.57 0.16 -16.30
N GLU A 59 2.45 1.33 -16.93
CA GLU A 59 2.71 2.61 -16.29
C GLU A 59 1.74 2.88 -15.14
N ILE A 60 0.43 2.73 -15.37
CA ILE A 60 -0.58 2.90 -14.32
C ILE A 60 -0.35 1.89 -13.19
N ALA A 61 -0.09 0.62 -13.52
CA ALA A 61 0.15 -0.41 -12.53
C ALA A 61 1.39 -0.10 -11.68
N SER A 62 2.49 0.34 -12.29
CA SER A 62 3.70 0.78 -11.58
C SER A 62 3.45 2.00 -10.68
N LYS A 63 2.70 3.00 -11.17
CA LYS A 63 2.30 4.17 -10.37
C LYS A 63 1.47 3.77 -9.14
N VAL A 64 0.50 2.87 -9.31
CA VAL A 64 -0.32 2.36 -8.19
C VAL A 64 0.51 1.48 -7.24
N ALA A 65 1.46 0.71 -7.75
CA ALA A 65 2.38 -0.08 -6.92
C ALA A 65 3.22 0.83 -6.01
N LEU A 66 3.76 1.94 -6.54
CA LEU A 66 4.49 2.92 -5.74
C LEU A 66 3.59 3.55 -4.66
N MET A 67 2.40 4.02 -5.04
CA MET A 67 1.44 4.62 -4.10
C MET A 67 1.07 3.66 -2.97
N SER A 68 0.73 2.41 -3.30
CA SER A 68 0.40 1.40 -2.29
C SER A 68 1.58 1.10 -1.36
N GLY A 69 2.81 1.11 -1.87
CA GLY A 69 4.04 1.01 -1.08
C GLY A 69 4.18 2.13 -0.03
N PHE A 70 3.96 3.39 -0.42
CA PHE A 70 4.00 4.53 0.52
C PHE A 70 2.87 4.47 1.57
N LEU A 71 1.67 4.06 1.16
CA LEU A 71 0.55 3.87 2.10
C LEU A 71 0.82 2.75 3.11
N ILE A 72 1.51 1.67 2.72
CA ILE A 72 1.95 0.61 3.63
C ILE A 72 2.90 1.18 4.70
N ILE A 73 3.90 1.98 4.31
CA ILE A 73 4.81 2.64 5.24
C ILE A 73 4.04 3.53 6.22
N THR A 74 3.06 4.27 5.71
CA THR A 74 2.19 5.14 6.50
C THR A 74 1.38 4.35 7.53
N CYS A 75 0.87 3.17 7.17
CA CYS A 75 0.21 2.25 8.11
C CYS A 75 1.17 1.78 9.20
N PHE A 76 2.41 1.39 8.87
CA PHE A 76 3.41 1.00 9.87
C PHE A 76 3.75 2.15 10.82
N TRP A 77 3.88 3.36 10.28
CA TRP A 77 4.12 4.54 11.10
C TRP A 77 2.96 4.81 12.06
N TYR A 78 1.72 4.71 11.58
CA TYR A 78 0.52 4.81 12.42
C TYR A 78 0.51 3.76 13.53
N PHE A 79 0.84 2.50 13.22
CA PHE A 79 0.95 1.43 14.23
C PHE A 79 1.99 1.73 15.30
N SER A 80 3.15 2.28 14.92
CA SER A 80 4.24 2.58 15.86
C SER A 80 3.88 3.62 16.93
N VAL A 81 2.83 4.42 16.71
CA VAL A 81 2.42 5.47 17.66
C VAL A 81 1.13 5.15 18.39
N ILE A 82 0.24 4.35 17.79
CA ILE A 82 -0.94 3.86 18.52
C ILE A 82 -0.60 2.69 19.43
N PHE A 83 0.45 1.94 19.11
CA PHE A 83 0.95 0.86 19.92
C PHE A 83 2.28 1.27 20.57
N PRO A 84 2.45 1.16 21.91
CA PRO A 84 1.50 0.69 22.92
C PRO A 84 0.58 1.80 23.47
N VAL A 85 -0.69 1.44 23.68
CA VAL A 85 -1.83 2.30 24.07
C VAL A 85 -1.60 3.07 25.38
N ASP A 86 -0.75 2.55 26.27
CA ASP A 86 -0.73 3.00 27.66
C ASP A 86 0.30 4.09 27.98
N LYS A 87 1.13 4.52 27.01
CA LYS A 87 2.27 5.44 27.29
C LYS A 87 2.23 6.79 26.60
N ILE A 88 1.39 7.01 25.57
CA ILE A 88 1.47 8.21 24.74
C ILE A 88 0.30 9.17 25.07
N LYS A 89 0.44 9.94 26.15
CA LYS A 89 -0.42 11.09 26.48
C LYS A 89 -0.06 12.35 25.67
N LYS A 90 -0.03 12.25 24.34
CA LYS A 90 0.29 13.43 23.49
C LYS A 90 -0.74 13.58 22.38
N GLU A 91 -1.89 14.17 22.72
CA GLU A 91 -2.90 14.55 21.71
C GLU A 91 -2.29 15.38 20.56
N THR A 92 -1.31 16.23 20.86
CA THR A 92 -0.58 17.02 19.86
C THR A 92 0.18 16.12 18.88
N LEU A 93 0.87 15.08 19.36
CA LEU A 93 1.58 14.13 18.50
C LEU A 93 0.60 13.37 17.60
N ARG A 94 -0.55 12.93 18.16
CA ARG A 94 -1.62 12.29 17.39
C ARG A 94 -2.15 13.21 16.28
N LYS A 95 -2.43 14.48 16.58
CA LYS A 95 -2.90 15.46 15.58
C LYS A 95 -1.85 15.72 14.49
N ILE A 96 -0.59 15.91 14.86
CA ILE A 96 0.52 16.09 13.91
C ILE A 96 0.64 14.88 12.99
N MET A 97 0.54 13.67 13.53
CA MET A 97 0.60 12.46 12.71
C MET A 97 -0.58 12.30 11.77
N ILE A 98 -1.81 12.55 12.23
CA ILE A 98 -2.98 12.53 11.35
C ILE A 98 -2.79 13.54 10.21
N PHE A 99 -2.28 14.74 10.52
CA PHE A 99 -1.94 15.74 9.51
C PHE A 99 -0.88 15.22 8.53
N LEU A 100 0.19 14.60 9.02
CA LEU A 100 1.26 14.03 8.17
C LEU A 100 0.75 12.88 7.30
N ILE A 101 -0.12 12.00 7.82
CA ILE A 101 -0.76 10.92 7.05
C ILE A 101 -1.60 11.50 5.91
N VAL A 102 -2.42 12.52 6.19
CA VAL A 102 -3.22 13.19 5.15
C VAL A 102 -2.32 13.91 4.15
N PHE A 103 -1.26 14.56 4.62
CA PHE A 103 -0.29 15.22 3.74
C PHE A 103 0.41 14.23 2.81
N ILE A 104 0.88 13.08 3.33
CA ILE A 104 1.48 12.00 2.53
C ILE A 104 0.46 11.47 1.51
N PHE A 105 -0.78 11.24 1.93
CA PHE A 105 -1.84 10.77 1.04
C PHE A 105 -2.08 11.75 -0.12
N ILE A 106 -2.12 13.05 0.16
CA ILE A 106 -2.29 14.10 -0.86
C ILE A 106 -1.05 14.17 -1.76
N SER A 107 0.16 14.12 -1.19
CA SER A 107 1.39 14.17 -1.99
C SER A 107 1.52 12.96 -2.90
N ASP A 108 1.21 11.75 -2.41
CA ASP A 108 1.22 10.52 -3.20
C ASP A 108 0.24 10.60 -4.37
N PHE A 109 -0.95 11.15 -4.13
CA PHE A 109 -1.94 11.33 -5.19
C PHE A 109 -1.48 12.34 -6.26
N LEU A 110 -0.83 13.44 -5.85
CA LEU A 110 -0.25 14.41 -6.78
C LEU A 110 0.91 13.82 -7.57
N VAL A 111 1.74 13.00 -6.92
CA VAL A 111 2.83 12.29 -7.58
C VAL A 111 2.29 11.32 -8.63
N LEU A 112 1.20 10.60 -8.32
CA LEU A 112 0.55 9.67 -9.24
C LEU A 112 -0.07 10.38 -10.46
N ALA A 113 -0.60 11.58 -10.26
CA ALA A 113 -1.14 12.42 -11.35
C ALA A 113 -0.05 13.09 -12.20
N SER A 114 1.22 12.93 -11.84
CA SER A 114 2.36 13.56 -12.51
C SER A 114 3.32 12.53 -13.08
N ASP A 115 4.20 12.98 -13.97
CA ASP A 115 5.30 12.17 -14.50
C ASP A 115 6.57 12.26 -13.63
N LEU A 116 6.41 12.64 -12.35
CA LEU A 116 7.54 12.85 -11.43
C LEU A 116 8.10 11.54 -10.87
N ALA A 117 7.27 10.50 -10.69
CA ALA A 117 7.69 9.22 -10.10
C ALA A 117 7.88 8.09 -11.10
N VAL A 118 7.07 8.08 -12.16
CA VAL A 118 7.21 7.14 -13.28
C VAL A 118 7.12 7.98 -14.53
N HIS A 119 8.25 8.12 -15.23
CA HIS A 119 8.32 8.93 -16.45
C HIS A 119 8.02 8.08 -17.67
N ARG A 120 8.53 6.84 -17.69
CA ARG A 120 8.28 5.90 -18.78
C ARG A 120 8.35 4.45 -18.29
N VAL A 121 7.59 3.57 -18.93
CA VAL A 121 7.75 2.12 -18.76
C VAL A 121 8.15 1.49 -20.09
N GLU A 122 9.19 0.66 -20.05
CA GLU A 122 9.64 -0.16 -21.18
C GLU A 122 9.35 -1.63 -20.85
N ILE A 123 8.68 -2.33 -21.77
CA ILE A 123 8.35 -3.75 -21.59
C ILE A 123 9.52 -4.56 -22.13
N GLU A 124 10.22 -5.25 -21.23
CA GLU A 124 11.33 -6.13 -21.52
C GLU A 124 10.88 -7.60 -21.50
N SER A 125 11.72 -8.50 -22.01
CA SER A 125 11.40 -9.94 -22.03
C SER A 125 11.23 -10.58 -20.64
N TRP A 126 11.65 -9.87 -19.59
CA TRP A 126 11.66 -10.35 -18.20
C TRP A 126 10.76 -9.54 -17.26
N GLY A 127 10.11 -8.48 -17.72
CA GLY A 127 9.21 -7.65 -16.89
C GLY A 127 9.09 -6.21 -17.39
N ALA A 128 8.45 -5.36 -16.58
CA ALA A 128 8.37 -3.92 -16.84
C ALA A 128 9.58 -3.20 -16.24
N ASN A 129 10.32 -2.47 -17.08
CA ASN A 129 11.38 -1.57 -16.64
C ASN A 129 10.81 -0.17 -16.45
N VAL A 130 10.85 0.33 -15.22
CA VAL A 130 10.30 1.64 -14.84
C VAL A 130 11.44 2.66 -14.83
N LEU A 131 11.31 3.72 -15.65
CA LEU A 131 12.27 4.80 -15.84
C LEU A 131 11.75 6.13 -15.27
#